data_AF-A0A3D1A6H3-F1
#
_entry.id   AF-A0A3D1A6H3-F1
#
_cell.length_a   1.000
_cell.length_b   1.000
_cell.length_c   1.000
_cell.angle_alpha   90.00
_cell.angle_beta   90.00
_cell.angle_gamma   90.00
#
_symmetry.space_group_name_H-M   'P 1'
#
loop_
_entity.id
_entity.type
_entity.pdbx_description
1 polymer ?
#
loop_
_entity_poly.entity_id
_entity_poly.type
_entity_poly.pdbx_seq_one_letter_code
_entity_poly.pdbx_strand_id
1 'polypeptide(L)'
;MKNTATYALLVSLVFLSLSSSADEFKLEALHAEALRSAEGVQPPASAPATAAHARRVEVGPFRSRGLYAPGGEGLRPAILLLPGSGAQGPEEMVGSSATMDGAPAPILVQAAEPFIEAGFHTLSLGKPGVDYWPAGGEGPVFYDTGLLKKSSWEQLLANAAEGLRFLRAQPGVDPARVWILGHSEGTQVAADIAAREGAAGLILLGYSGEDLLSTYSWQLFERDIDAFIKPDVDADKDGAVSKTEAAVWKGSFTWTFAEGQERVSLAEISAYLRETRQPFIENLKKSPFCLDGHCERGPSYAVAASFPGPVYAFTGELDLQTRPREALALKAECERRGKTNCRVEIIPGVQHGFSLPKPDRRHPLLDIALGPIGPDFLARLEGLAAEISRR
;
A
#
# COMPACT_ATOMS: atom_id res chain seq x y z
N MET A 1 -5.83 18.45 -37.47
CA MET A 1 -6.81 17.94 -36.48
C MET A 1 -6.43 16.50 -36.15
N LYS A 2 -5.70 16.28 -35.05
CA LYS A 2 -5.29 14.96 -34.56
C LYS A 2 -5.60 14.90 -33.07
N ASN A 3 -6.23 13.80 -32.67
CA ASN A 3 -6.83 13.52 -31.37
C ASN A 3 -5.91 13.79 -30.18
N THR A 4 -6.41 14.59 -29.25
CA THR A 4 -5.94 14.78 -27.88
C THR A 4 -7.00 14.20 -26.96
N ALA A 5 -6.90 12.92 -26.62
CA ALA A 5 -7.80 12.26 -25.67
C ALA A 5 -7.11 11.01 -25.10
N THR A 6 -6.04 11.21 -24.33
CA THR A 6 -5.40 10.14 -23.55
C THR A 6 -5.04 10.67 -22.16
N TYR A 7 -6.02 11.19 -21.41
CA TYR A 7 -5.83 11.58 -20.01
C TYR A 7 -7.17 11.51 -19.30
N ALA A 8 -7.51 10.33 -18.77
CA ALA A 8 -8.47 10.08 -17.68
C ALA A 8 -8.82 8.58 -17.61
N LEU A 9 -7.83 7.70 -17.38
CA LEU A 9 -8.09 6.30 -17.00
C LEU A 9 -6.86 5.66 -16.31
N LEU A 10 -6.07 6.47 -15.59
CA LEU A 10 -4.78 6.04 -15.04
C LEU A 10 -4.81 5.69 -13.54
N VAL A 11 -5.92 5.91 -12.85
CA VAL A 11 -5.99 5.66 -11.39
C VAL A 11 -5.94 4.15 -11.04
N SER A 12 -6.28 3.27 -11.98
CA SER A 12 -6.16 1.82 -11.78
C SER A 12 -4.87 1.20 -12.35
N LEU A 13 -4.00 1.98 -13.00
CA LEU A 13 -2.80 1.46 -13.70
C LEU A 13 -1.46 1.81 -13.04
N VAL A 14 -1.43 2.77 -12.10
CA VAL A 14 -0.19 3.21 -11.44
C VAL A 14 0.51 2.12 -10.62
N PHE A 15 -0.16 1.00 -10.32
CA PHE A 15 0.45 -0.15 -9.62
C PHE A 15 0.50 -1.46 -10.42
N LEU A 16 0.15 -1.42 -11.72
CA LEU A 16 0.04 -2.63 -12.55
C LEU A 16 1.16 -2.81 -13.59
N SER A 17 2.07 -1.85 -13.79
CA SER A 17 3.09 -1.96 -14.84
C SER A 17 4.38 -2.66 -14.38
N LEU A 18 4.28 -3.95 -14.03
CA LEU A 18 5.44 -4.86 -14.02
C LEU A 18 5.04 -6.25 -14.55
N SER A 19 4.34 -6.33 -15.69
CA SER A 19 4.29 -7.59 -16.45
C SER A 19 3.82 -7.41 -17.90
N SER A 20 4.69 -6.91 -18.78
CA SER A 20 4.76 -7.42 -20.17
C SER A 20 6.04 -6.94 -20.85
N SER A 21 6.86 -7.88 -21.32
CA SER A 21 8.12 -7.67 -22.02
C SER A 21 7.95 -7.14 -23.47
N ALA A 22 6.93 -6.33 -23.72
CA ALA A 22 6.59 -5.83 -25.07
C ALA A 22 6.58 -4.30 -25.18
N ASP A 23 6.77 -3.56 -24.08
CA ASP A 23 6.78 -2.09 -24.08
C ASP A 23 8.16 -1.44 -23.88
N GLU A 24 9.25 -2.22 -23.94
CA GLU A 24 10.62 -1.68 -23.83
C GLU A 24 11.00 -0.72 -24.98
N PHE A 25 10.38 -0.84 -26.16
CA PHE A 25 10.71 0.00 -27.33
C PHE A 25 9.89 1.29 -27.46
N LYS A 26 8.86 1.51 -26.63
CA LYS A 26 8.09 2.79 -26.62
C LYS A 26 8.51 3.73 -25.49
N LEU A 27 9.25 3.24 -24.50
CA LEU A 27 9.75 4.07 -23.41
C LEU A 27 10.89 5.02 -23.86
N GLU A 28 11.80 4.57 -24.73
CA GLU A 28 12.95 5.37 -25.17
C GLU A 28 12.57 6.62 -25.99
N ALA A 29 11.51 6.54 -26.79
CA ALA A 29 11.08 7.66 -27.65
C ALA A 29 10.33 8.77 -26.88
N LEU A 30 9.58 8.41 -25.83
CA LEU A 30 8.91 9.38 -24.94
C LEU A 30 9.90 10.01 -23.94
N HIS A 31 10.97 9.29 -23.59
CA HIS A 31 12.04 9.81 -22.72
C HIS A 31 12.87 10.91 -23.40
N ALA A 32 13.15 10.77 -24.71
CA ALA A 32 13.95 11.73 -25.47
C ALA A 32 13.26 13.10 -25.72
N GLU A 33 11.93 13.15 -25.65
CA GLU A 33 11.14 14.38 -25.85
C GLU A 33 10.91 15.11 -24.51
N ALA A 34 10.84 14.39 -23.38
CA ALA A 34 10.81 14.95 -22.03
C ALA A 34 12.16 15.56 -21.60
N LEU A 35 13.28 15.02 -22.10
CA LEU A 35 14.63 15.56 -21.82
C LEU A 35 14.89 16.93 -22.47
N ARG A 36 14.15 17.32 -23.52
CA ARG A 36 14.32 18.64 -24.18
C ARG A 36 13.53 19.76 -23.50
N SER A 37 12.60 19.46 -22.62
CA SER A 37 11.80 20.46 -21.89
C SER A 37 12.27 20.68 -20.44
N ALA A 38 13.31 19.96 -20.00
CA ALA A 38 13.89 20.05 -18.65
C ALA A 38 15.13 20.96 -18.53
N GLU A 39 15.52 21.69 -19.58
CA GLU A 39 16.51 22.77 -19.46
C GLU A 39 15.88 23.98 -18.75
N GLY A 40 15.81 23.93 -17.41
CA GLY A 40 15.42 25.10 -16.62
C GLY A 40 14.99 24.90 -15.17
N VAL A 41 14.95 23.67 -14.63
CA VAL A 41 14.47 23.45 -13.25
C VAL A 41 15.64 23.23 -12.30
N GLN A 42 15.83 24.16 -11.37
CA GLN A 42 16.75 23.99 -10.24
C GLN A 42 16.33 22.81 -9.35
N PRO A 43 17.28 22.06 -8.77
CA PRO A 43 16.96 20.91 -7.93
C PRO A 43 16.21 21.35 -6.65
N PRO A 44 15.17 20.62 -6.21
CA PRO A 44 14.50 20.91 -4.96
C PRO A 44 15.38 20.60 -3.74
N ALA A 45 15.15 21.37 -2.69
CA ALA A 45 15.86 21.36 -1.43
C ALA A 45 15.66 20.05 -0.63
N SER A 46 16.79 19.58 -0.07
CA SER A 46 16.96 18.70 1.11
C SER A 46 15.94 17.59 1.38
N ALA A 47 16.43 16.34 1.37
CA ALA A 47 15.77 15.18 1.95
C ALA A 47 15.28 15.42 3.40
N PRO A 48 14.17 14.80 3.84
CA PRO A 48 13.66 14.93 5.20
C PRO A 48 14.69 14.47 6.24
N ALA A 49 14.78 15.22 7.34
CA ALA A 49 15.89 15.22 8.30
C ALA A 49 16.00 13.98 9.24
N THR A 50 15.13 12.98 9.10
CA THR A 50 15.04 11.78 9.96
C THR A 50 15.64 10.53 9.32
N ALA A 51 15.94 10.55 8.02
CA ALA A 51 16.77 9.56 7.35
C ALA A 51 18.23 9.53 7.89
N ALA A 52 18.61 10.49 8.74
CA ALA A 52 19.99 10.65 9.22
C ALA A 52 20.48 9.54 10.18
N HIS A 53 19.59 8.76 10.79
CA HIS A 53 19.95 7.72 11.78
C HIS A 53 19.78 6.29 11.30
N ALA A 54 18.98 6.05 10.25
CA ALA A 54 18.80 4.72 9.69
C ALA A 54 19.99 4.36 8.78
N ARG A 55 20.66 3.25 9.07
CA ARG A 55 21.69 2.69 8.19
C ARG A 55 21.09 1.66 7.24
N ARG A 56 21.58 1.68 6.00
CA ARG A 56 21.30 0.63 5.01
C ARG A 56 21.94 -0.69 5.46
N VAL A 57 21.16 -1.76 5.40
CA VAL A 57 21.59 -3.12 5.74
C VAL A 57 21.14 -4.12 4.68
N GLU A 58 21.75 -5.30 4.68
CA GLU A 58 21.34 -6.44 3.88
C GLU A 58 20.93 -7.57 4.84
N VAL A 59 19.74 -8.13 4.66
CA VAL A 59 19.15 -9.07 5.61
C VAL A 59 18.90 -10.44 4.96
N GLY A 60 19.39 -11.47 5.64
CA GLY A 60 19.11 -12.87 5.32
C GLY A 60 19.66 -13.35 3.96
N PRO A 61 19.35 -14.60 3.58
CA PRO A 61 19.81 -15.21 2.33
C PRO A 61 19.21 -14.56 1.07
N PHE A 62 18.10 -13.84 1.19
CA PHE A 62 17.48 -13.10 0.08
C PHE A 62 18.22 -11.81 -0.26
N ARG A 63 19.17 -11.39 0.58
CA ARG A 63 19.89 -10.11 0.43
C ARG A 63 18.96 -8.89 0.41
N SER A 64 17.84 -9.00 1.13
CA SER A 64 16.81 -7.98 1.14
C SER A 64 17.35 -6.68 1.71
N ARG A 65 17.00 -5.57 1.06
CA ARG A 65 17.38 -4.23 1.52
C ARG A 65 16.63 -3.89 2.79
N GLY A 66 17.34 -3.32 3.75
CA GLY A 66 16.76 -2.89 5.01
C GLY A 66 17.24 -1.50 5.43
N LEU A 67 16.37 -0.76 6.10
CA LEU A 67 16.71 0.48 6.79
C LEU A 67 16.62 0.23 8.29
N TYR A 68 17.77 0.12 8.93
CA TYR A 68 17.85 -0.14 10.37
C TYR A 68 18.21 1.13 11.13
N ALA A 69 17.31 1.58 12.01
CA ALA A 69 17.61 2.63 12.97
C ALA A 69 17.82 2.01 14.36
N PRO A 70 19.00 2.18 15.00
CA PRO A 70 19.20 1.74 16.36
C PRO A 70 18.37 2.62 17.32
N GLY A 71 17.80 2.00 18.35
CA GLY A 71 17.14 2.69 19.45
C GLY A 71 18.12 3.36 20.40
N GLY A 72 17.57 3.91 21.49
CA GLY A 72 18.36 4.53 22.56
C GLY A 72 19.18 3.53 23.39
N GLU A 73 19.90 4.02 24.40
CA GLU A 73 20.71 3.16 25.28
C GLU A 73 19.87 2.16 26.09
N GLY A 74 20.49 1.00 26.39
CA GLY A 74 19.88 -0.08 27.16
C GLY A 74 19.11 -1.10 26.30
N LEU A 75 18.45 -2.06 26.94
CA LEU A 75 17.53 -2.97 26.25
C LEU A 75 16.24 -2.22 25.91
N ARG A 76 15.95 -2.10 24.62
CA ARG A 76 14.84 -1.34 24.05
C ARG A 76 13.96 -2.23 23.17
N PRO A 77 12.66 -1.93 23.09
CA PRO A 77 11.78 -2.62 22.15
C PRO A 77 12.20 -2.36 20.70
N ALA A 78 11.79 -3.25 19.80
CA ALA A 78 12.08 -3.13 18.38
C ALA A 78 10.82 -3.31 17.51
N ILE A 79 10.83 -2.78 16.29
CA ILE A 79 9.76 -2.93 15.31
C ILE A 79 10.33 -3.38 13.96
N LEU A 80 9.82 -4.50 13.45
CA LEU A 80 9.97 -4.88 12.04
C LEU A 80 8.85 -4.23 11.23
N LEU A 81 9.19 -3.44 10.22
CA LEU A 81 8.22 -2.82 9.31
C LEU A 81 8.22 -3.56 7.96
N LEU A 82 7.03 -3.93 7.50
CA LEU A 82 6.80 -4.74 6.30
C LEU A 82 5.96 -3.96 5.27
N PRO A 83 6.45 -3.79 4.02
CA PRO A 83 5.76 -3.00 3.02
C PRO A 83 4.57 -3.73 2.40
N GLY A 84 3.74 -2.95 1.70
CA GLY A 84 2.60 -3.42 0.91
C GLY A 84 2.95 -4.25 -0.32
N SER A 85 1.95 -4.41 -1.20
CA SER A 85 2.08 -5.22 -2.42
C SER A 85 3.03 -4.59 -3.43
N GLY A 86 3.53 -5.45 -4.32
CA GLY A 86 4.37 -5.04 -5.46
C GLY A 86 5.84 -4.92 -5.12
N ALA A 87 6.57 -4.24 -6.01
CA ALA A 87 8.01 -4.06 -5.96
C ALA A 87 8.44 -2.99 -4.95
N GLN A 88 8.23 -3.25 -3.65
CA GLN A 88 8.53 -2.28 -2.61
C GLN A 88 9.88 -2.52 -1.95
N GLY A 89 10.73 -1.48 -1.98
CA GLY A 89 11.94 -1.38 -1.17
C GLY A 89 11.61 -1.09 0.29
N PRO A 90 12.62 -0.98 1.17
CA PRO A 90 12.41 -0.74 2.60
C PRO A 90 11.81 0.65 2.90
N GLU A 91 11.85 1.59 1.95
CA GLU A 91 11.19 2.89 2.07
C GLU A 91 9.66 2.82 1.88
N GLU A 92 9.19 1.84 1.11
CA GLU A 92 7.87 1.87 0.46
C GLU A 92 7.60 3.25 -0.18
N MET A 93 8.46 3.64 -1.13
CA MET A 93 8.40 4.96 -1.72
C MET A 93 7.15 5.10 -2.62
N VAL A 94 6.37 6.15 -2.37
CA VAL A 94 5.30 6.59 -3.27
C VAL A 94 5.82 7.75 -4.11
N GLY A 95 5.74 7.61 -5.42
CA GLY A 95 6.14 8.66 -6.35
C GLY A 95 5.22 9.88 -6.30
N SER A 96 5.75 11.04 -6.69
CA SER A 96 5.06 12.34 -6.74
C SER A 96 3.66 12.32 -7.37
N SER A 97 3.44 11.49 -8.38
CA SER A 97 2.15 11.39 -9.07
C SER A 97 1.04 10.80 -8.20
N ALA A 98 1.37 10.14 -7.08
CA ALA A 98 0.44 9.50 -6.15
C ALA A 98 0.48 10.11 -4.74
N THR A 99 1.19 11.22 -4.54
CA THR A 99 1.21 11.95 -3.27
C THR A 99 0.40 13.24 -3.34
N MET A 100 -0.07 13.67 -2.16
CA MET A 100 -0.96 14.81 -1.97
C MET A 100 -0.30 16.15 -2.27
N ASP A 101 1.02 16.24 -2.06
CA ASP A 101 1.85 17.43 -2.25
C ASP A 101 2.68 17.41 -3.54
N GLY A 102 2.62 16.34 -4.33
CA GLY A 102 3.41 16.19 -5.54
C GLY A 102 4.90 15.89 -5.29
N ALA A 103 5.29 15.56 -4.07
CA ALA A 103 6.65 15.16 -3.71
C ALA A 103 6.72 13.65 -3.41
N PRO A 104 7.82 12.94 -3.69
CA PRO A 104 7.94 11.54 -3.31
C PRO A 104 7.87 11.37 -1.79
N ALA A 105 7.15 10.34 -1.32
CA ALA A 105 6.94 10.10 0.10
C ALA A 105 7.36 8.66 0.50
N PRO A 106 8.29 8.48 1.45
CA PRO A 106 8.72 7.16 1.93
C PRO A 106 7.80 6.69 3.08
N ILE A 107 6.63 6.15 2.75
CA ILE A 107 5.52 5.98 3.72
C ILE A 107 5.92 5.11 4.91
N LEU A 108 6.70 4.05 4.67
CA LEU A 108 7.13 3.15 5.74
C LEU A 108 8.20 3.78 6.63
N VAL A 109 9.01 4.70 6.10
CA VAL A 109 9.95 5.50 6.90
C VAL A 109 9.18 6.49 7.77
N GLN A 110 8.20 7.19 7.20
CA GLN A 110 7.34 8.10 7.97
C GLN A 110 6.59 7.39 9.10
N ALA A 111 6.10 6.17 8.85
CA ALA A 111 5.46 5.35 9.88
C ALA A 111 6.43 4.90 10.99
N ALA A 112 7.73 4.82 10.71
CA ALA A 112 8.75 4.44 11.68
C ALA A 112 9.18 5.60 12.61
N GLU A 113 9.08 6.85 12.14
CA GLU A 113 9.59 8.05 12.83
C GLU A 113 9.10 8.16 14.28
N PRO A 114 7.80 8.06 14.59
CA PRO A 114 7.31 8.16 15.97
C PRO A 114 7.90 7.10 16.92
N PHE A 115 8.22 5.91 16.40
CA PHE A 115 8.81 4.84 17.19
C PHE A 115 10.31 5.03 17.38
N ILE A 116 11.02 5.53 16.36
CA ILE A 116 12.43 5.90 16.48
C ILE A 116 12.59 7.00 17.55
N GLU A 117 11.74 8.02 17.51
CA GLU A 117 11.73 9.11 18.51
C GLU A 117 11.39 8.61 19.93
N ALA A 118 10.53 7.59 20.05
CA ALA A 118 10.25 6.91 21.30
C ALA A 118 11.36 5.93 21.77
N GLY A 119 12.47 5.82 21.01
CA GLY A 119 13.65 5.05 21.35
C GLY A 119 13.60 3.57 20.95
N PHE A 120 12.69 3.18 20.05
CA PHE A 120 12.65 1.82 19.51
C PHE A 120 13.80 1.60 18.52
N HIS A 121 14.28 0.37 18.45
CA HIS A 121 14.99 -0.08 17.25
C HIS A 121 13.97 -0.31 16.13
N THR A 122 14.27 0.10 14.91
CA THR A 122 13.40 -0.19 13.76
C THR A 122 14.17 -0.85 12.64
N LEU A 123 13.51 -1.76 11.92
CA LEU A 123 13.98 -2.30 10.64
C LEU A 123 12.83 -2.26 9.65
N SER A 124 12.88 -1.35 8.68
CA SER A 124 12.04 -1.48 7.49
C SER A 124 12.70 -2.45 6.52
N LEU A 125 11.99 -3.48 6.09
CA LEU A 125 12.52 -4.57 5.27
C LEU A 125 11.85 -4.61 3.91
N GLY A 126 12.62 -4.39 2.84
CA GLY A 126 12.14 -4.45 1.46
C GLY A 126 11.82 -5.88 1.01
N LYS A 127 11.08 -5.97 -0.10
CA LYS A 127 10.79 -7.23 -0.77
C LYS A 127 12.07 -7.82 -1.41
N PRO A 128 12.20 -9.16 -1.46
CA PRO A 128 13.32 -9.80 -2.15
C PRO A 128 13.45 -9.31 -3.60
N GLY A 129 14.67 -8.93 -3.99
CA GLY A 129 15.00 -8.49 -5.35
C GLY A 129 14.81 -7.00 -5.63
N VAL A 130 14.17 -6.27 -4.71
CA VAL A 130 13.90 -4.83 -4.83
C VAL A 130 14.98 -4.02 -4.12
N ASP A 131 15.56 -3.03 -4.81
CA ASP A 131 16.60 -2.17 -4.23
C ASP A 131 15.98 -0.95 -3.52
N TYR A 132 16.84 -0.14 -2.88
CA TYR A 132 16.43 1.16 -2.34
C TYR A 132 15.91 2.07 -3.46
N TRP A 133 15.07 3.04 -3.09
CA TRP A 133 14.66 4.06 -4.05
C TRP A 133 15.88 4.83 -4.59
N PRO A 134 16.01 5.00 -5.92
CA PRO A 134 17.18 5.64 -6.51
C PRO A 134 17.24 7.13 -6.15
N ALA A 135 18.45 7.63 -5.93
CA ALA A 135 18.68 9.04 -5.68
C ALA A 135 18.21 9.87 -6.89
N GLY A 136 17.42 10.92 -6.65
CA GLY A 136 16.82 11.73 -7.72
C GLY A 136 15.58 11.13 -8.37
N GLY A 137 15.16 9.91 -7.99
CA GLY A 137 13.97 9.25 -8.54
C GLY A 137 14.17 8.59 -9.91
N GLU A 138 15.40 8.59 -10.42
CA GLU A 138 15.77 8.00 -11.71
C GLU A 138 16.73 6.83 -11.51
N GLY A 139 16.40 5.67 -12.06
CA GLY A 139 17.28 4.49 -12.03
C GLY A 139 16.55 3.18 -11.71
N PRO A 140 17.28 2.06 -11.67
CA PRO A 140 16.69 0.75 -11.40
C PRO A 140 16.24 0.66 -9.94
N VAL A 141 15.00 0.20 -9.73
CA VAL A 141 14.46 -0.12 -8.39
C VAL A 141 14.68 -1.59 -8.00
N PHE A 142 15.57 -2.31 -8.72
CA PHE A 142 15.80 -3.73 -8.53
C PHE A 142 17.29 -4.06 -8.53
N TYR A 143 17.71 -4.92 -7.60
CA TYR A 143 19.03 -5.57 -7.67
C TYR A 143 18.94 -6.98 -8.26
N ASP A 144 17.77 -7.62 -8.22
CA ASP A 144 17.52 -8.94 -8.80
C ASP A 144 16.03 -9.12 -9.14
N THR A 145 15.66 -8.85 -10.40
CA THR A 145 14.28 -9.03 -10.87
C THR A 145 13.86 -10.50 -10.93
N GLY A 146 14.81 -11.44 -11.01
CA GLY A 146 14.54 -12.88 -11.01
C GLY A 146 14.09 -13.36 -9.64
N LEU A 147 14.65 -12.80 -8.57
CA LEU A 147 14.23 -13.07 -7.20
C LEU A 147 12.81 -12.55 -6.93
N LEU A 148 12.50 -11.32 -7.34
CA LEU A 148 11.15 -10.77 -7.20
C LEU A 148 10.10 -11.58 -7.99
N LYS A 149 10.39 -11.91 -9.25
CA LYS A 149 9.46 -12.67 -10.12
C LYS A 149 9.14 -14.06 -9.59
N LYS A 150 10.05 -14.65 -8.81
CA LYS A 150 9.88 -15.96 -8.18
C LYS A 150 9.25 -15.88 -6.79
N SER A 151 9.07 -14.68 -6.24
CA SER A 151 8.53 -14.46 -4.89
C SER A 151 7.18 -15.15 -4.73
N SER A 152 7.13 -16.17 -3.88
CA SER A 152 5.89 -16.77 -3.36
C SER A 152 5.48 -16.14 -2.04
N TRP A 153 4.29 -16.47 -1.53
CA TRP A 153 3.88 -16.04 -0.19
C TRP A 153 4.84 -16.58 0.87
N GLU A 154 5.22 -17.85 0.76
CA GLU A 154 6.17 -18.47 1.69
C GLU A 154 7.54 -17.78 1.68
N GLN A 155 8.01 -17.29 0.52
CA GLN A 155 9.25 -16.51 0.45
C GLN A 155 9.13 -15.14 1.12
N LEU A 156 7.95 -14.49 1.07
CA LEU A 156 7.72 -13.27 1.85
C LEU A 156 7.75 -13.54 3.35
N LEU A 157 7.14 -14.64 3.80
CA LEU A 157 7.17 -15.03 5.21
C LEU A 157 8.59 -15.40 5.67
N ALA A 158 9.34 -16.14 4.85
CA ALA A 158 10.73 -16.45 5.13
C ALA A 158 11.59 -15.16 5.20
N ASN A 159 11.36 -14.20 4.31
CA ASN A 159 12.02 -12.89 4.35
C ASN A 159 11.69 -12.12 5.65
N ALA A 160 10.43 -12.07 6.04
CA ALA A 160 10.01 -11.43 7.29
C ALA A 160 10.63 -12.13 8.52
N ALA A 161 10.73 -13.47 8.50
CA ALA A 161 11.40 -14.25 9.55
C ALA A 161 12.87 -13.85 9.71
N GLU A 162 13.58 -13.59 8.60
CA GLU A 162 14.96 -13.10 8.63
C GLU A 162 15.05 -11.69 9.19
N GLY A 163 14.08 -10.82 8.90
CA GLY A 163 13.95 -9.51 9.53
C GLY A 163 13.82 -9.60 11.05
N LEU A 164 12.94 -10.48 11.55
CA LEU A 164 12.78 -10.74 12.98
C LEU A 164 14.07 -11.26 13.62
N ARG A 165 14.72 -12.24 12.99
CA ARG A 165 16.01 -12.78 13.46
C ARG A 165 17.09 -11.71 13.50
N PHE A 166 17.19 -10.89 12.45
CA PHE A 166 18.12 -9.78 12.39
C PHE A 166 17.92 -8.82 13.57
N LEU A 167 16.69 -8.36 13.80
CA LEU A 167 16.36 -7.45 14.91
C LEU A 167 16.68 -8.06 16.27
N ARG A 168 16.22 -9.29 16.53
CA ARG A 168 16.45 -10.00 17.81
C ARG A 168 17.93 -10.22 18.11
N ALA A 169 18.79 -10.22 17.09
CA ALA A 169 20.24 -10.36 17.24
C ALA A 169 20.99 -9.04 17.45
N GLN A 170 20.33 -7.87 17.30
CA GLN A 170 21.01 -6.59 17.46
C GLN A 170 21.31 -6.29 18.93
N PRO A 171 22.51 -5.75 19.24
CA PRO A 171 22.80 -5.21 20.56
C PRO A 171 21.78 -4.13 20.95
N GLY A 172 21.30 -4.19 22.19
CA GLY A 172 20.30 -3.24 22.70
C GLY A 172 18.85 -3.61 22.38
N VAL A 173 18.57 -4.59 21.52
CA VAL A 173 17.20 -5.07 21.33
C VAL A 173 16.79 -6.01 22.45
N ASP A 174 15.63 -5.76 23.06
CA ASP A 174 14.94 -6.73 23.90
C ASP A 174 14.18 -7.72 22.99
N PRO A 175 14.61 -9.00 22.90
CA PRO A 175 14.02 -9.98 21.99
C PRO A 175 12.56 -10.35 22.36
N ALA A 176 12.15 -10.10 23.61
CA ALA A 176 10.78 -10.31 24.06
C ALA A 176 9.84 -9.15 23.68
N ARG A 177 10.40 -8.00 23.27
CA ARG A 177 9.67 -6.78 22.92
C ARG A 177 9.84 -6.39 21.45
N VAL A 178 9.82 -7.38 20.56
CA VAL A 178 9.87 -7.18 19.10
C VAL A 178 8.46 -7.18 18.52
N TRP A 179 8.03 -6.03 18.01
CA TRP A 179 6.75 -5.79 17.35
C TRP A 179 6.87 -5.93 15.84
N ILE A 180 5.72 -6.11 15.17
CA ILE A 180 5.65 -6.11 13.71
C ILE A 180 4.63 -5.08 13.27
N LEU A 181 5.07 -4.17 12.41
CA LEU A 181 4.23 -3.22 11.70
C LEU A 181 4.12 -3.66 10.25
N GLY A 182 2.90 -3.80 9.73
CA GLY A 182 2.65 -4.06 8.31
C GLY A 182 1.84 -2.93 7.69
N HIS A 183 2.12 -2.58 6.45
CA HIS A 183 1.27 -1.71 5.64
C HIS A 183 0.63 -2.49 4.49
N SER A 184 -0.66 -2.31 4.21
CA SER A 184 -1.36 -2.97 3.10
C SER A 184 -1.20 -4.51 3.14
N GLU A 185 -0.71 -5.17 2.08
CA GLU A 185 -0.34 -6.61 2.10
C GLU A 185 0.65 -6.99 3.22
N GLY A 186 1.53 -6.07 3.62
CA GLY A 186 2.42 -6.25 4.75
C GLY A 186 1.67 -6.55 6.05
N THR A 187 0.40 -6.12 6.19
CA THR A 187 -0.46 -6.47 7.35
C THR A 187 -0.78 -7.96 7.42
N GLN A 188 -0.94 -8.61 6.26
CA GLN A 188 -1.14 -10.05 6.16
C GLN A 188 0.15 -10.81 6.44
N VAL A 189 1.28 -10.35 5.89
CA VAL A 189 2.60 -10.91 6.18
C VAL A 189 2.88 -10.81 7.68
N ALA A 190 2.59 -9.66 8.30
CA ALA A 190 2.78 -9.42 9.73
C ALA A 190 1.96 -10.38 10.61
N ALA A 191 0.67 -10.57 10.30
CA ALA A 191 -0.19 -11.49 11.04
C ALA A 191 0.27 -12.94 10.90
N ASP A 192 0.57 -13.39 9.68
CA ASP A 192 1.02 -14.75 9.41
C ASP A 192 2.37 -15.06 10.07
N ILE A 193 3.34 -14.14 9.97
CA ILE A 193 4.65 -14.37 10.55
C ILE A 193 4.61 -14.30 12.08
N ALA A 194 3.80 -13.40 12.67
CA ALA A 194 3.63 -13.37 14.12
C ALA A 194 2.97 -14.65 14.66
N ALA A 195 2.09 -15.29 13.89
CA ALA A 195 1.52 -16.59 14.25
C ALA A 195 2.54 -17.74 14.20
N ARG A 196 3.58 -17.64 13.35
CA ARG A 196 4.63 -18.66 13.19
C ARG A 196 5.82 -18.46 14.14
N GLU A 197 6.30 -17.23 14.25
CA GLU A 197 7.58 -16.86 14.89
C GLU A 197 7.41 -16.08 16.20
N GLY A 198 6.17 -15.73 16.56
CA GLY A 198 5.85 -14.90 17.70
C GLY A 198 6.24 -13.42 17.52
N ALA A 199 5.54 -12.54 18.21
CA ALA A 199 5.84 -11.12 18.31
C ALA A 199 5.31 -10.57 19.64
N ALA A 200 5.82 -9.42 20.07
CA ALA A 200 5.31 -8.68 21.21
C ALA A 200 3.95 -8.04 20.92
N GLY A 201 3.67 -7.74 19.65
CA GLY A 201 2.41 -7.16 19.20
C GLY A 201 2.40 -6.85 17.70
N LEU A 202 1.22 -6.53 17.19
CA LEU A 202 0.97 -6.19 15.79
C LEU A 202 0.49 -4.74 15.64
N ILE A 203 1.01 -4.04 14.64
CA ILE A 203 0.55 -2.72 14.18
C ILE A 203 0.20 -2.86 12.70
N LEU A 204 -1.07 -2.70 12.34
CA LEU A 204 -1.58 -3.01 11.00
C LEU A 204 -2.14 -1.73 10.37
N LEU A 205 -1.44 -1.20 9.36
CA LEU A 205 -1.76 0.05 8.68
C LEU A 205 -2.41 -0.24 7.33
N GLY A 206 -3.58 0.33 7.05
CA GLY A 206 -4.33 0.04 5.82
C GLY A 206 -4.71 -1.44 5.75
N TYR A 207 -5.30 -1.97 6.83
CA TYR A 207 -5.48 -3.40 7.07
C TYR A 207 -6.12 -4.13 5.87
N SER A 208 -5.41 -5.15 5.37
CA SER A 208 -5.86 -6.06 4.33
C SER A 208 -6.26 -7.38 4.96
N GLY A 209 -7.56 -7.68 4.98
CA GLY A 209 -8.08 -8.88 5.61
C GLY A 209 -8.73 -9.86 4.64
N GLU A 210 -9.22 -9.41 3.49
CA GLU A 210 -9.66 -10.31 2.41
C GLU A 210 -8.46 -10.95 1.69
N ASP A 211 -8.69 -12.03 0.93
CA ASP A 211 -7.62 -12.56 0.08
C ASP A 211 -7.27 -11.58 -1.06
N LEU A 212 -6.09 -11.81 -1.65
CA LEU A 212 -5.53 -10.92 -2.65
C LEU A 212 -6.40 -10.84 -3.92
N LEU A 213 -6.97 -11.96 -4.38
CA LEU A 213 -7.83 -11.93 -5.57
C LEU A 213 -9.14 -11.20 -5.31
N SER A 214 -9.75 -11.37 -4.14
CA SER A 214 -10.96 -10.64 -3.74
C SER A 214 -10.68 -9.13 -3.68
N THR A 215 -9.52 -8.76 -3.14
CA THR A 215 -9.05 -7.37 -3.07
C THR A 215 -8.86 -6.76 -4.46
N TYR A 216 -8.09 -7.42 -5.34
CA TYR A 216 -7.86 -6.91 -6.70
C TYR A 216 -9.12 -6.94 -7.56
N SER A 217 -9.98 -7.95 -7.40
CA SER A 217 -11.26 -8.02 -8.11
C SER A 217 -12.11 -6.81 -7.78
N TRP A 218 -12.20 -6.44 -6.50
CA TRP A 218 -12.89 -5.23 -6.11
C TRP A 218 -12.22 -3.97 -6.67
N GLN A 219 -10.90 -3.81 -6.50
CA GLN A 219 -10.16 -2.64 -7.01
C GLN A 219 -10.35 -2.44 -8.52
N LEU A 220 -10.43 -3.53 -9.30
CA LEU A 220 -10.52 -3.49 -10.74
C LEU A 220 -11.96 -3.42 -11.27
N PHE A 221 -12.93 -4.04 -10.61
CA PHE A 221 -14.26 -4.22 -11.19
C PHE A 221 -15.35 -3.41 -10.50
N GLU A 222 -15.15 -3.03 -9.23
CA GLU A 222 -16.23 -2.55 -8.37
C GLU A 222 -15.88 -1.21 -7.70
N ARG A 223 -14.62 -0.95 -7.39
CA ARG A 223 -14.17 0.27 -6.69
C ARG A 223 -14.65 1.55 -7.36
N ASP A 224 -14.51 1.67 -8.68
CA ASP A 224 -14.95 2.86 -9.41
C ASP A 224 -16.48 3.02 -9.33
N ILE A 225 -17.21 1.91 -9.34
CA ILE A 225 -18.67 1.90 -9.24
C ILE A 225 -19.10 2.30 -7.81
N ASP A 226 -18.53 1.67 -6.80
CA ASP A 226 -18.90 1.85 -5.39
C ASP A 226 -18.52 3.22 -4.85
N ALA A 227 -17.35 3.74 -5.23
CA ALA A 227 -16.74 4.92 -4.62
C ALA A 227 -16.88 6.21 -5.45
N PHE A 228 -17.49 6.14 -6.64
CA PHE A 228 -17.70 7.31 -7.48
C PHE A 228 -18.97 7.22 -8.32
N ILE A 229 -19.13 6.18 -9.14
CA ILE A 229 -20.25 6.17 -10.10
C ILE A 229 -21.59 6.13 -9.37
N LYS A 230 -21.79 5.19 -8.44
CA LYS A 230 -23.02 5.06 -7.67
C LYS A 230 -23.31 6.23 -6.72
N PRO A 231 -22.33 6.76 -5.95
CA PRO A 231 -22.61 7.88 -5.05
C PRO A 231 -22.78 9.23 -5.78
N ASP A 232 -22.03 9.47 -6.85
CA ASP A 232 -21.84 10.82 -7.39
C ASP A 232 -22.31 10.99 -8.84
N VAL A 233 -22.17 9.96 -9.69
CA VAL A 233 -22.52 10.05 -11.13
C VAL A 233 -23.97 9.65 -11.38
N ASP A 234 -24.41 8.51 -10.84
CA ASP A 234 -25.81 8.03 -10.81
C ASP A 234 -26.59 8.85 -9.76
N ALA A 235 -26.96 10.07 -10.16
CA ALA A 235 -27.48 11.08 -9.25
C ALA A 235 -28.93 10.78 -8.84
N ASP A 236 -29.70 10.17 -9.73
CA ASP A 236 -31.09 9.77 -9.46
C ASP A 236 -31.21 8.36 -8.83
N LYS A 237 -30.10 7.62 -8.77
CA LYS A 237 -29.98 6.29 -8.15
C LYS A 237 -30.83 5.24 -8.84
N ASP A 238 -31.03 5.38 -10.15
CA ASP A 238 -31.78 4.43 -10.96
C ASP A 238 -30.96 3.20 -11.39
N GLY A 239 -29.67 3.17 -11.05
CA GLY A 239 -28.76 2.09 -11.39
C GLY A 239 -28.22 2.19 -12.83
N ALA A 240 -28.30 3.36 -13.44
CA ALA A 240 -27.73 3.69 -14.74
C ALA A 240 -27.13 5.11 -14.73
N VAL A 241 -26.31 5.40 -15.73
CA VAL A 241 -25.77 6.75 -15.98
C VAL A 241 -26.31 7.24 -17.32
N SER A 242 -27.12 8.30 -17.27
CA SER A 242 -27.60 9.02 -18.44
C SER A 242 -26.51 9.92 -19.04
N LYS A 243 -26.70 10.34 -20.30
CA LYS A 243 -25.84 11.37 -20.93
C LYS A 243 -25.81 12.68 -20.13
N THR A 244 -26.91 13.05 -19.50
CA THR A 244 -27.02 14.26 -18.69
C THR A 244 -26.14 14.18 -17.45
N GLU A 245 -26.19 13.06 -16.74
CA GLU A 245 -25.33 12.79 -15.59
C GLU A 245 -23.85 12.71 -15.97
N ALA A 246 -23.54 11.96 -17.03
CA ALA A 246 -22.19 11.86 -17.56
C ALA A 246 -21.60 13.23 -17.94
N ALA A 247 -22.43 14.15 -18.44
CA ALA A 247 -22.00 15.50 -18.79
C ALA A 247 -21.61 16.36 -17.58
N VAL A 248 -22.18 16.11 -16.39
CA VAL A 248 -21.77 16.78 -15.14
C VAL A 248 -20.34 16.40 -14.77
N TRP A 249 -19.97 15.13 -14.99
CA TRP A 249 -18.67 14.56 -14.62
C TRP A 249 -17.69 14.49 -15.79
N LYS A 250 -17.79 15.40 -16.75
CA LYS A 250 -16.96 15.43 -17.95
C LYS A 250 -15.46 15.40 -17.60
N GLY A 251 -14.74 14.41 -18.13
CA GLY A 251 -13.31 14.22 -17.90
C GLY A 251 -12.97 13.36 -16.67
N SER A 252 -13.94 13.08 -15.80
CA SER A 252 -13.78 12.14 -14.66
C SER A 252 -14.54 10.84 -14.89
N PHE A 253 -15.77 10.93 -15.41
CA PHE A 253 -16.51 9.79 -15.94
C PHE A 253 -16.29 9.73 -17.46
N THR A 254 -15.77 8.60 -17.94
CA THR A 254 -15.51 8.37 -19.36
C THR A 254 -16.26 7.13 -19.82
N TRP A 255 -17.38 7.34 -20.51
CA TRP A 255 -18.12 6.29 -21.20
C TRP A 255 -18.44 6.72 -22.62
N THR A 256 -18.27 5.82 -23.58
CA THR A 256 -18.63 6.06 -24.97
C THR A 256 -20.02 5.48 -25.22
N PHE A 257 -21.03 6.34 -25.24
CA PHE A 257 -22.39 5.94 -25.59
C PHE A 257 -22.47 5.53 -27.06
N ALA A 258 -23.04 4.35 -27.33
CA ALA A 258 -23.33 3.91 -28.70
C ALA A 258 -24.38 4.83 -29.37
N GLU A 259 -24.49 4.75 -30.70
CA GLU A 259 -25.52 5.48 -31.43
C GLU A 259 -26.93 5.12 -30.92
N GLY A 260 -27.70 6.12 -30.53
CA GLY A 260 -29.03 5.95 -29.93
C GLY A 260 -29.05 5.49 -28.46
N GLN A 261 -27.90 5.24 -27.83
CA GLN A 261 -27.84 4.90 -26.40
C GLN A 261 -27.95 6.18 -25.55
N GLU A 262 -29.00 6.28 -24.73
CA GLU A 262 -29.25 7.46 -23.86
C GLU A 262 -28.71 7.30 -22.43
N ARG A 263 -28.58 6.04 -21.97
CA ARG A 263 -28.01 5.69 -20.67
C ARG A 263 -27.27 4.35 -20.73
N VAL A 264 -26.39 4.12 -19.77
CA VAL A 264 -25.68 2.85 -19.57
C VAL A 264 -25.95 2.33 -18.16
N SER A 265 -26.35 1.07 -18.00
CA SER A 265 -26.57 0.51 -16.66
C SER A 265 -25.26 0.28 -15.91
N LEU A 266 -25.28 0.33 -14.56
CA LEU A 266 -24.12 -0.05 -13.75
C LEU A 266 -23.70 -1.51 -14.00
N ALA A 267 -24.65 -2.38 -14.37
CA ALA A 267 -24.38 -3.76 -14.76
C ALA A 267 -23.57 -3.84 -16.07
N GLU A 268 -23.91 -3.04 -17.07
CA GLU A 268 -23.13 -2.92 -18.31
C GLU A 268 -21.73 -2.37 -18.05
N ILE A 269 -21.60 -1.34 -17.21
CA ILE A 269 -20.29 -0.80 -16.82
C ILE A 269 -19.47 -1.89 -16.12
N SER A 270 -20.05 -2.63 -15.17
CA SER A 270 -19.36 -3.71 -14.47
C SER A 270 -18.93 -4.82 -15.44
N ALA A 271 -19.78 -5.21 -16.39
CA ALA A 271 -19.44 -6.19 -17.41
C ALA A 271 -18.26 -5.74 -18.28
N TYR A 272 -18.25 -4.47 -18.71
CA TYR A 272 -17.15 -3.87 -19.46
C TYR A 272 -15.84 -3.84 -18.66
N LEU A 273 -15.89 -3.44 -17.38
CA LEU A 273 -14.72 -3.44 -16.50
C LEU A 273 -14.17 -4.85 -16.31
N ARG A 274 -15.04 -5.85 -16.13
CA ARG A 274 -14.64 -7.26 -16.05
C ARG A 274 -13.98 -7.69 -17.35
N GLU A 275 -14.63 -7.54 -18.49
CA GLU A 275 -14.06 -7.94 -19.78
C GLU A 275 -12.67 -7.34 -20.04
N THR A 276 -12.52 -6.03 -19.79
CA THR A 276 -11.27 -5.31 -20.08
C THR A 276 -10.15 -5.56 -19.07
N ARG A 277 -10.48 -5.81 -17.80
CA ARG A 277 -9.49 -5.96 -16.72
C ARG A 277 -9.28 -7.41 -16.27
N GLN A 278 -10.13 -8.37 -16.68
CA GLN A 278 -9.99 -9.80 -16.36
C GLN A 278 -8.63 -10.39 -16.74
N PRO A 279 -8.01 -10.05 -17.89
CA PRO A 279 -6.69 -10.59 -18.24
C PRO A 279 -5.61 -10.32 -17.18
N PHE A 280 -5.72 -9.23 -16.42
CA PHE A 280 -4.82 -8.98 -15.30
C PHE A 280 -4.98 -10.03 -14.20
N ILE A 281 -6.22 -10.31 -13.76
CA ILE A 281 -6.49 -11.33 -12.74
C ILE A 281 -5.98 -12.70 -13.23
N GLU A 282 -6.25 -13.06 -14.49
CA GLU A 282 -5.78 -14.34 -15.05
C GLU A 282 -4.25 -14.45 -15.11
N ASN A 283 -3.55 -13.34 -15.31
CA ASN A 283 -2.09 -13.31 -15.28
C ASN A 283 -1.55 -13.36 -13.85
N LEU A 284 -2.18 -12.65 -12.91
CA LEU A 284 -1.84 -12.70 -11.49
C LEU A 284 -1.96 -14.13 -10.94
N LYS A 285 -3.04 -14.85 -11.28
CA LYS A 285 -3.26 -16.25 -10.88
C LYS A 285 -2.16 -17.20 -11.36
N LYS A 286 -1.47 -16.87 -12.45
CA LYS A 286 -0.36 -17.67 -13.00
C LYS A 286 1.00 -17.29 -12.39
N SER A 287 1.08 -16.21 -11.62
CA SER A 287 2.33 -15.77 -11.00
C SER A 287 2.74 -16.71 -9.86
N PRO A 288 4.05 -16.93 -9.62
CA PRO A 288 4.53 -17.71 -8.48
C PRO A 288 3.99 -17.25 -7.13
N PHE A 289 3.61 -15.97 -7.03
CA PHE A 289 2.98 -15.39 -5.85
C PHE A 289 1.63 -16.02 -5.50
N CYS A 290 0.86 -16.44 -6.50
CA CYS A 290 -0.48 -17.03 -6.30
C CYS A 290 -0.51 -18.55 -6.42
N LEU A 291 0.57 -19.18 -6.92
CA LEU A 291 0.60 -20.64 -7.15
C LEU A 291 0.59 -21.46 -5.86
N ASP A 292 0.93 -20.88 -4.70
CA ASP A 292 0.86 -21.55 -3.40
C ASP A 292 -0.53 -21.43 -2.73
N GLY A 293 -1.52 -20.91 -3.46
CA GLY A 293 -2.90 -20.80 -3.00
C GLY A 293 -3.18 -19.59 -2.11
N HIS A 294 -2.16 -18.79 -1.76
CA HIS A 294 -2.34 -17.62 -0.90
C HIS A 294 -3.38 -16.63 -1.46
N CYS A 295 -3.36 -16.38 -2.77
CA CYS A 295 -4.25 -15.39 -3.38
C CYS A 295 -5.74 -15.78 -3.33
N GLU A 296 -6.06 -17.06 -3.08
CA GLU A 296 -7.43 -17.59 -2.97
C GLU A 296 -7.69 -18.24 -1.60
N ARG A 297 -6.88 -17.90 -0.59
CA ARG A 297 -6.96 -18.51 0.75
C ARG A 297 -8.19 -18.12 1.56
N GLY A 298 -9.01 -17.22 1.03
CA GLY A 298 -10.10 -16.57 1.74
C GLY A 298 -9.62 -15.55 2.79
N PRO A 299 -10.56 -14.99 3.58
CA PRO A 299 -10.22 -13.93 4.53
C PRO A 299 -9.32 -14.40 5.68
N SER A 300 -8.40 -13.53 6.08
CA SER A 300 -7.38 -13.77 7.11
C SER A 300 -7.67 -13.08 8.46
N TYR A 301 -8.88 -12.55 8.67
CA TYR A 301 -9.30 -11.90 9.93
C TYR A 301 -9.00 -12.74 11.16
N ALA A 302 -9.29 -14.05 11.07
CA ALA A 302 -9.07 -15.00 12.15
C ALA A 302 -7.60 -15.14 12.53
N VAL A 303 -6.65 -14.94 11.60
CA VAL A 303 -5.21 -15.06 11.88
C VAL A 303 -4.79 -13.94 12.85
N ALA A 304 -5.05 -12.69 12.48
CA ALA A 304 -4.75 -11.53 13.32
C ALA A 304 -5.54 -11.57 14.64
N ALA A 305 -6.81 -11.95 14.61
CA ALA A 305 -7.63 -12.02 15.83
C ALA A 305 -7.28 -13.21 16.76
N SER A 306 -6.62 -14.26 16.25
CA SER A 306 -6.14 -15.38 17.08
C SER A 306 -4.76 -15.12 17.69
N PHE A 307 -4.02 -14.14 17.19
CA PHE A 307 -2.72 -13.79 17.73
C PHE A 307 -2.86 -13.39 19.21
N PRO A 308 -2.08 -13.99 20.14
CA PRO A 308 -2.28 -13.76 21.59
C PRO A 308 -1.88 -12.36 22.04
N GLY A 309 -0.88 -11.75 21.40
CA GLY A 309 -0.39 -10.41 21.72
C GLY A 309 -1.36 -9.30 21.30
N PRO A 310 -1.11 -8.04 21.72
CA PRO A 310 -1.90 -6.89 21.32
C PRO A 310 -1.91 -6.68 19.80
N VAL A 311 -3.07 -6.28 19.27
CA VAL A 311 -3.28 -5.92 17.86
C VAL A 311 -3.79 -4.48 17.81
N TYR A 312 -3.08 -3.61 17.09
CA TYR A 312 -3.50 -2.25 16.77
C TYR A 312 -3.68 -2.15 15.26
N ALA A 313 -4.90 -2.00 14.78
CA ALA A 313 -5.21 -1.88 13.37
C ALA A 313 -5.81 -0.50 13.07
N PHE A 314 -5.29 0.16 12.04
CA PHE A 314 -5.74 1.47 11.58
C PHE A 314 -6.01 1.37 10.08
N THR A 315 -7.14 1.92 9.63
CA THR A 315 -7.48 2.03 8.20
C THR A 315 -8.10 3.39 7.94
N GLY A 316 -7.72 4.06 6.86
CA GLY A 316 -8.35 5.31 6.46
C GLY A 316 -9.83 5.12 6.11
N GLU A 317 -10.69 6.05 6.50
CA GLU A 317 -12.12 6.05 6.13
C GLU A 317 -12.31 6.07 4.61
N LEU A 318 -11.40 6.73 3.90
CA LEU A 318 -11.42 6.92 2.46
C LEU A 318 -10.42 5.98 1.75
N ASP A 319 -10.05 4.86 2.40
CA ASP A 319 -9.14 3.87 1.82
C ASP A 319 -9.78 3.18 0.62
N LEU A 320 -9.09 3.28 -0.51
CA LEU A 320 -9.51 2.76 -1.82
C LEU A 320 -8.59 1.65 -2.33
N GLN A 321 -7.68 1.16 -1.49
CA GLN A 321 -6.82 0.02 -1.78
C GLN A 321 -7.25 -1.18 -0.92
N THR A 322 -7.54 -0.97 0.35
CA THR A 322 -8.15 -1.97 1.24
C THR A 322 -9.42 -1.38 1.83
N ARG A 323 -10.53 -2.12 1.79
CA ARG A 323 -11.82 -1.51 2.16
C ARG A 323 -11.88 -1.31 3.67
N PRO A 324 -12.38 -0.16 4.18
CA PRO A 324 -12.57 0.06 5.62
C PRO A 324 -13.38 -1.04 6.31
N ARG A 325 -14.29 -1.68 5.57
CA ARG A 325 -15.09 -2.82 6.05
C ARG A 325 -14.24 -4.02 6.50
N GLU A 326 -13.03 -4.17 5.96
CA GLU A 326 -12.12 -5.27 6.32
C GLU A 326 -11.56 -5.08 7.74
N ALA A 327 -11.22 -3.85 8.12
CA ALA A 327 -10.87 -3.54 9.50
C ALA A 327 -12.07 -3.75 10.43
N LEU A 328 -13.28 -3.35 10.02
CA LEU A 328 -14.50 -3.63 10.81
C LEU A 328 -14.77 -5.13 10.97
N ALA A 329 -14.48 -5.95 9.97
CA ALA A 329 -14.57 -7.41 10.05
C ALA A 329 -13.53 -7.99 11.03
N LEU A 330 -12.29 -7.48 11.05
CA LEU A 330 -11.31 -7.82 12.08
C LEU A 330 -11.80 -7.46 13.48
N LYS A 331 -12.38 -6.26 13.64
CA LYS A 331 -12.95 -5.82 14.92
C LYS A 331 -14.03 -6.78 15.41
N ALA A 332 -14.98 -7.13 14.54
CA ALA A 332 -16.04 -8.08 14.86
C ALA A 332 -15.48 -9.47 15.23
N GLU A 333 -14.43 -9.92 14.54
CA GLU A 333 -13.78 -11.19 14.84
C GLU A 333 -13.04 -11.17 16.20
N CYS A 334 -12.38 -10.06 16.55
CA CYS A 334 -11.80 -9.85 17.87
C CYS A 334 -12.87 -9.89 18.98
N GLU A 335 -13.99 -9.20 18.79
CA GLU A 335 -15.13 -9.18 19.73
C GLU A 335 -15.73 -10.57 19.90
N ARG A 336 -15.98 -11.29 18.79
CA ARG A 336 -16.50 -12.66 18.79
C ARG A 336 -15.61 -13.63 19.59
N ARG A 337 -14.29 -13.39 19.61
CA ARG A 337 -13.31 -14.18 20.35
C ARG A 337 -13.09 -13.73 21.79
N GLY A 338 -13.70 -12.62 22.21
CA GLY A 338 -13.45 -12.02 23.52
C GLY A 338 -12.02 -11.48 23.66
N LYS A 339 -11.35 -11.11 22.56
CA LYS A 339 -9.99 -10.58 22.58
C LYS A 339 -9.99 -9.13 23.07
N THR A 340 -9.50 -8.91 24.28
CA THR A 340 -9.50 -7.58 24.94
C THR A 340 -8.33 -6.68 24.54
N ASN A 341 -7.28 -7.25 23.93
CA ASN A 341 -6.11 -6.52 23.44
C ASN A 341 -6.14 -6.35 21.91
N CYS A 342 -7.30 -5.98 21.37
CA CYS A 342 -7.48 -5.70 19.94
C CYS A 342 -8.12 -4.31 19.78
N ARG A 343 -7.35 -3.34 19.29
CA ARG A 343 -7.80 -1.98 18.99
C ARG A 343 -7.86 -1.83 17.48
N VAL A 344 -9.05 -1.54 16.96
CA VAL A 344 -9.28 -1.31 15.53
C VAL A 344 -9.93 0.06 15.36
N GLU A 345 -9.32 0.91 14.55
CA GLU A 345 -9.75 2.29 14.34
C GLU A 345 -9.88 2.61 12.84
N ILE A 346 -11.02 3.20 12.48
CA ILE A 346 -11.18 3.86 11.17
C ILE A 346 -10.79 5.33 11.35
N ILE A 347 -9.82 5.80 10.56
CA ILE A 347 -9.28 7.15 10.68
C ILE A 347 -10.05 8.07 9.72
N PRO A 348 -10.79 9.07 10.24
CA PRO A 348 -11.65 9.90 9.41
C PRO A 348 -10.89 10.69 8.35
N GLY A 349 -11.47 10.81 7.15
CA GLY A 349 -11.01 11.72 6.10
C GLY A 349 -9.66 11.40 5.44
N VAL A 350 -8.99 10.30 5.80
CA VAL A 350 -7.71 9.90 5.19
C VAL A 350 -7.84 8.63 4.35
N GLN A 351 -6.93 8.49 3.40
CA GLN A 351 -6.87 7.38 2.44
C GLN A 351 -5.87 6.30 2.87
N HIS A 352 -5.49 5.42 1.94
CA HIS A 352 -4.68 4.23 2.22
C HIS A 352 -3.34 4.56 2.92
N GLY A 353 -2.61 5.56 2.41
CA GLY A 353 -1.36 6.03 3.01
C GLY A 353 -1.55 7.04 4.15
N PHE A 354 -2.75 7.12 4.75
CA PHE A 354 -3.10 8.06 5.81
C PHE A 354 -2.87 9.54 5.45
N SER A 355 -2.96 9.85 4.15
CA SER A 355 -3.01 11.20 3.59
C SER A 355 -4.46 11.62 3.35
N LEU A 356 -4.69 12.94 3.32
CA LEU A 356 -5.94 13.47 2.76
C LEU A 356 -6.00 13.19 1.24
N PRO A 357 -7.20 13.15 0.64
CA PRO A 357 -7.33 13.20 -0.82
C PRO A 357 -6.61 14.43 -1.38
N LYS A 358 -6.11 14.33 -2.61
CA LYS A 358 -5.47 15.45 -3.29
C LYS A 358 -6.43 16.64 -3.43
N PRO A 359 -5.93 17.88 -3.39
CA PRO A 359 -6.67 19.02 -3.89
C PRO A 359 -6.84 18.92 -5.42
N ASP A 360 -7.83 19.59 -6.01
CA ASP A 360 -8.75 20.58 -5.44
C ASP A 360 -10.15 20.05 -5.11
N ARG A 361 -10.63 19.00 -5.79
CA ARG A 361 -11.99 18.46 -5.60
C ARG A 361 -12.14 17.71 -4.27
N ARG A 362 -11.03 17.20 -3.72
CA ARG A 362 -10.97 16.35 -2.51
C ARG A 362 -11.85 15.10 -2.62
N HIS A 363 -12.07 14.64 -3.84
CA HIS A 363 -12.89 13.48 -4.09
C HIS A 363 -12.08 12.21 -3.82
N PRO A 364 -12.54 11.29 -2.95
CA PRO A 364 -11.76 10.11 -2.55
C PRO A 364 -11.18 9.32 -3.74
N LEU A 365 -12.02 8.98 -4.74
CA LEU A 365 -11.55 8.26 -5.92
C LEU A 365 -10.74 9.10 -6.90
N LEU A 366 -11.26 10.27 -7.28
CA LEU A 366 -10.67 11.07 -8.36
C LEU A 366 -9.37 11.76 -7.94
N ASP A 367 -9.17 11.95 -6.64
CA ASP A 367 -8.03 12.61 -6.03
C ASP A 367 -7.30 11.66 -5.07
N ILE A 368 -7.07 10.41 -5.49
CA ILE A 368 -6.38 9.43 -4.64
C ILE A 368 -4.94 9.88 -4.32
N ALA A 369 -4.58 9.84 -3.04
CA ALA A 369 -3.26 10.05 -2.49
C ALA A 369 -2.87 8.86 -1.60
N LEU A 370 -1.61 8.46 -1.69
CA LEU A 370 -1.01 7.38 -0.91
C LEU A 370 0.10 7.87 0.00
N GLY A 371 0.23 9.19 0.16
CA GLY A 371 1.22 9.85 1.00
C GLY A 371 1.26 11.37 0.76
N PRO A 372 2.10 12.10 1.50
CA PRO A 372 2.78 11.67 2.72
C PRO A 372 1.79 11.34 3.85
N ILE A 373 2.23 10.60 4.87
CA ILE A 373 1.39 10.38 6.07
C ILE A 373 1.03 11.75 6.68
N GLY A 374 -0.26 11.96 6.95
CA GLY A 374 -0.74 13.21 7.56
C GLY A 374 -0.30 13.38 9.01
N PRO A 375 -0.10 14.63 9.48
CA PRO A 375 0.41 14.91 10.83
C PRO A 375 -0.50 14.37 11.94
N ASP A 376 -1.82 14.40 11.75
CA ASP A 376 -2.77 13.87 12.73
C ASP A 376 -2.62 12.36 12.93
N PHE A 377 -2.23 11.63 11.88
CA PHE A 377 -1.97 10.19 12.00
C PHE A 377 -0.59 9.91 12.60
N LEU A 378 0.42 10.72 12.29
CA LEU A 378 1.74 10.64 12.95
C LEU A 378 1.59 10.85 14.47
N ALA A 379 0.84 11.87 14.91
CA ALA A 379 0.56 12.09 16.32
C ALA A 379 -0.15 10.90 17.01
N ARG A 380 -0.98 10.15 16.27
CA ARG A 380 -1.58 8.90 16.78
C ARG A 380 -0.53 7.80 16.95
N LEU A 381 0.38 7.66 16.00
CA LEU A 381 1.49 6.71 16.09
C LEU A 381 2.45 7.09 17.23
N GLU A 382 2.70 8.39 17.49
CA GLU A 382 3.45 8.87 18.66
C GLU A 382 2.77 8.44 19.97
N GLY A 383 1.45 8.65 20.07
CA GLY A 383 0.66 8.21 21.22
C GLY A 383 0.73 6.69 21.43
N LEU A 384 0.67 5.92 20.34
CA LEU A 384 0.85 4.47 20.38
C LEU A 384 2.26 4.09 20.82
N ALA A 385 3.30 4.71 20.25
CA ALA A 385 4.70 4.46 20.60
C ALA A 385 4.93 4.70 22.10
N ALA A 386 4.38 5.78 22.66
CA ALA A 386 4.42 6.05 24.09
C ALA A 386 3.65 5.00 24.92
N GLU A 387 2.51 4.50 24.43
CA GLU A 387 1.76 3.42 25.07
C GLU A 387 2.56 2.12 25.14
N ILE A 388 3.11 1.67 24.00
CA ILE A 388 3.78 0.37 23.90
C ILE A 388 5.22 0.38 24.44
N SER A 389 5.87 1.55 24.50
CA SER A 389 7.20 1.71 25.13
C SER A 389 7.16 1.42 26.65
N ARG A 390 6.01 1.65 27.30
CA ARG A 390 5.82 1.41 28.74
C ARG A 390 5.44 -0.03 29.10
N ARG A 391 5.09 -0.86 28.12
CA ARG A 391 4.78 -2.29 28.28
C ARG A 391 6.05 -3.10 28.10
#